data_AF-A0A5J4TRX9-F1
#
_entry.id   AF-A0A5J4TRX9-F1
#
_cell.length_a   1.000
_cell.length_b   1.000
_cell.length_c   1.000
_cell.angle_alpha   90.00
_cell.angle_beta   90.00
_cell.angle_gamma   90.00
#
_symmetry.space_group_name_H-M   'P 1'
#
loop_
_entity.id
_entity.type
_entity.pdbx_description
1 polymer ?
#
loop_
_entity_poly.entity_id
_entity_poly.type
_entity_poly.pdbx_seq_one_letter_code
_entity_poly.pdbx_strand_id
1 'polypeptide(L)'
;MNRMHFVQGDTDSLTWAFNGNINCSPEQLFKEVIKDQGFLDRYKDYMYTDNGQKQILHTGVEKYGLNSIALLSKNYIINNEIVLKGVILDQNPQINEHTFIDCSSKGIIATAINTTLC
;
A
#
# COMPACT_ATOMS: atom_id res chain seq x y z
N MET A 1 18.53 -6.10 -3.70
CA MET A 1 17.26 -6.19 -2.96
C MET A 1 17.24 -5.32 -1.69
N ASN A 2 17.95 -4.19 -1.64
CA ASN A 2 17.93 -3.28 -0.47
C ASN A 2 17.09 -2.01 -0.71
N ARG A 3 16.39 -1.94 -1.86
CA ARG A 3 15.63 -0.75 -2.30
C ARG A 3 14.14 -1.03 -2.48
N MET A 4 13.67 -2.21 -2.11
CA MET A 4 12.27 -2.64 -2.26
C MET A 4 11.92 -3.48 -1.04
N HIS A 5 10.86 -3.07 -0.34
CA HIS A 5 10.42 -3.65 0.92
C HIS A 5 8.95 -4.02 0.80
N PHE A 6 8.62 -5.26 1.14
CA PHE A 6 7.23 -5.68 1.23
C PHE A 6 6.58 -5.01 2.44
N VAL A 7 5.42 -4.38 2.25
CA VAL A 7 4.68 -3.71 3.33
C VAL A 7 3.51 -4.58 3.77
N GLN A 8 2.62 -4.91 2.83
CA GLN A 8 1.45 -5.74 3.09
C GLN A 8 0.94 -6.38 1.79
N GLY A 9 0.13 -7.41 1.91
CA GLY A 9 -0.60 -8.02 0.80
C GLY A 9 -1.96 -8.56 1.23
N ASP A 10 -2.87 -8.63 0.26
CA ASP A 10 -4.15 -9.34 0.31
C ASP A 10 -4.20 -10.36 -0.84
N THR A 11 -5.33 -11.04 -1.03
CA THR A 11 -5.53 -12.10 -2.03
C THR A 11 -5.02 -11.72 -3.42
N ASP A 12 -5.32 -10.51 -3.89
CA ASP A 12 -5.07 -10.04 -5.26
C ASP A 12 -4.28 -8.72 -5.33
N SER A 13 -3.80 -8.21 -4.20
CA SER A 13 -3.07 -6.94 -4.13
C SER A 13 -1.84 -7.01 -3.23
N LEU A 14 -0.82 -6.23 -3.57
CA LEU A 14 0.44 -6.13 -2.83
C LEU A 14 0.83 -4.65 -2.72
N THR A 15 1.36 -4.26 -1.57
CA THR A 15 1.95 -2.94 -1.37
C THR A 15 3.44 -3.09 -1.11
N TRP A 16 4.23 -2.37 -1.91
CA TRP A 16 5.67 -2.33 -1.83
C TRP A 16 6.14 -0.91 -1.57
N ALA A 17 7.13 -0.76 -0.68
CA ALA A 17 7.84 0.48 -0.47
C ALA A 17 9.16 0.45 -1.25
N PHE A 18 9.41 1.48 -2.04
CA PHE A 18 10.62 1.60 -2.85
C PHE A 18 11.52 2.70 -2.30
N ASN A 19 12.77 2.38 -2.01
CA ASN A 19 13.82 3.36 -1.72
C ASN A 19 14.45 3.83 -3.04
N GLY A 20 13.65 4.60 -3.79
CA GLY A 20 14.01 5.12 -5.10
C GLY A 20 14.82 6.42 -5.04
N ASN A 21 14.60 7.30 -6.00
CA ASN A 21 15.11 8.67 -5.98
C ASN A 21 14.11 9.57 -5.24
N ILE A 22 14.57 10.27 -4.19
CA ILE A 22 13.75 11.19 -3.38
C ILE A 22 13.22 12.39 -4.18
N ASN A 23 13.87 12.73 -5.30
CA ASN A 23 13.45 13.82 -6.18
C ASN A 23 12.42 13.38 -7.23
N CYS A 24 12.03 12.10 -7.24
CA CYS A 24 11.06 11.54 -8.17
C CYS A 24 9.73 11.25 -7.48
N SER A 25 8.63 11.28 -8.25
CA SER A 25 7.32 10.87 -7.76
C SER A 25 7.30 9.37 -7.40
N PRO A 26 6.31 8.90 -6.62
CA PRO A 26 6.08 7.47 -6.37
C PRO A 26 5.86 6.64 -7.66
N GLU A 27 5.57 7.29 -8.78
CA GLU A 27 5.37 6.67 -10.10
C GLU A 27 6.68 6.16 -10.72
N GLN A 28 7.83 6.40 -10.08
CA GLN A 28 9.11 5.82 -10.50
C GLN A 28 9.11 4.28 -10.50
N LEU A 29 8.22 3.65 -9.73
CA LEU A 29 8.01 2.20 -9.68
C LEU A 29 9.34 1.43 -9.60
N PHE A 30 9.56 0.50 -10.53
CA PHE A 30 10.74 -0.36 -10.57
C PHE A 30 11.96 0.30 -11.21
N LYS A 31 11.82 1.46 -11.87
CA LYS A 31 12.85 2.09 -12.70
C LYS A 31 14.15 2.33 -11.92
N GLU A 32 14.04 2.83 -10.70
CA GLU A 32 15.20 3.15 -9.85
C GLU A 32 15.69 1.95 -9.03
N VAL A 33 14.91 0.86 -8.98
CA VAL A 33 15.22 -0.33 -8.18
C VAL A 33 15.89 -1.41 -9.02
N ILE A 34 15.42 -1.60 -10.26
CA ILE A 34 15.98 -2.58 -11.20
C ILE A 34 17.15 -1.93 -11.93
N LYS A 35 18.37 -2.45 -11.72
CA LYS A 35 19.58 -1.88 -12.34
C LYS A 35 19.70 -2.19 -13.83
N ASP A 36 19.26 -3.38 -14.23
CA ASP A 36 19.26 -3.80 -15.62
C ASP A 36 18.03 -3.22 -16.33
N GLN A 37 18.22 -2.07 -16.97
CA GLN A 37 17.16 -1.39 -17.70
C GLN A 37 16.73 -2.17 -18.95
N GLY A 38 17.63 -2.96 -19.56
CA GLY A 38 17.28 -3.81 -20.70
C GLY A 38 16.34 -4.96 -20.31
N PHE A 39 16.57 -5.53 -19.12
CA PHE A 39 15.62 -6.47 -18.52
C PHE A 39 14.28 -5.80 -18.22
N LEU A 40 14.29 -4.64 -17.55
CA LEU A 40 13.04 -3.92 -17.22
C LEU A 40 12.25 -3.57 -18.49
N ASP A 41 12.88 -2.98 -19.49
CA ASP A 41 12.20 -2.60 -20.73
C ASP A 41 11.65 -3.80 -21.50
N ARG A 42 12.34 -4.95 -21.44
CA ARG A 42 11.87 -6.19 -22.08
C ARG A 42 10.68 -6.83 -21.36
N TYR A 43 10.61 -6.73 -20.04
CA TYR A 43 9.67 -7.51 -19.23
C TYR A 43 8.60 -6.70 -18.49
N LYS A 44 8.71 -5.37 -18.41
CA LYS A 44 7.76 -4.52 -17.67
C LYS A 44 6.31 -4.77 -18.08
N ASP A 45 6.05 -4.91 -19.38
CA ASP A 45 4.71 -5.10 -19.92
C ASP A 45 4.11 -6.47 -19.55
N TYR A 46 4.91 -7.46 -19.14
CA TYR A 46 4.44 -8.74 -18.60
C TYR A 46 4.19 -8.70 -17.09
N MET A 47 4.83 -7.76 -16.39
CA MET A 47 4.77 -7.65 -14.93
C MET A 47 3.63 -6.75 -14.50
N TYR A 48 3.48 -5.59 -15.15
CA TYR A 48 2.40 -4.67 -14.85
C TYR A 48 2.03 -3.79 -16.05
N THR A 49 0.80 -3.31 -16.06
CA THR A 49 0.28 -2.46 -17.13
C THR A 49 0.01 -1.05 -16.59
N ASP A 50 0.68 -0.04 -17.16
CA ASP A 50 0.51 1.38 -16.79
C ASP A 50 -0.28 2.18 -17.85
N ASN A 51 -0.91 1.50 -18.81
CA ASN A 51 -1.71 2.13 -19.86
C ASN A 51 -3.21 2.28 -19.49
N GLY A 52 -3.56 2.00 -18.23
CA GLY A 52 -4.94 2.02 -17.73
C GLY A 52 -5.84 0.87 -18.16
N GLN A 53 -5.35 -0.08 -18.97
CA GLN A 53 -6.11 -1.26 -19.38
C GLN A 53 -5.77 -2.46 -18.49
N LYS A 54 -6.80 -3.05 -17.88
CA LYS A 54 -6.66 -4.29 -17.09
C LYS A 54 -6.57 -5.49 -18.04
N GLN A 55 -5.43 -6.19 -18.01
CA GLN A 55 -5.27 -7.49 -18.66
C GLN A 55 -5.47 -8.61 -17.63
N ILE A 56 -6.02 -9.76 -18.05
CA ILE A 56 -6.59 -10.80 -17.16
C ILE A 56 -5.59 -11.36 -16.12
N LEU A 57 -4.29 -11.38 -16.42
CA LEU A 57 -3.25 -11.93 -15.53
C LEU A 57 -2.16 -10.91 -15.16
N HIS A 58 -2.37 -9.63 -15.46
CA HIS A 58 -1.37 -8.59 -15.18
C HIS A 58 -1.67 -7.92 -13.85
N THR A 59 -0.61 -7.56 -13.13
CA THR A 59 -0.72 -6.68 -11.99
C THR A 59 -0.96 -5.25 -12.48
N GLY A 60 -2.04 -4.62 -12.04
CA GLY A 60 -2.25 -3.19 -12.27
C GLY A 60 -1.64 -2.38 -11.12
N VAL A 61 -1.12 -1.19 -11.41
CA VAL A 61 -0.82 -0.24 -10.33
C VAL A 61 -2.12 0.44 -9.93
N GLU A 62 -2.66 0.07 -8.76
CA GLU A 62 -3.94 0.58 -8.28
C GLU A 62 -3.82 1.90 -7.54
N LYS A 63 -2.72 2.08 -6.79
CA LYS A 63 -2.52 3.25 -5.94
C LYS A 63 -1.05 3.54 -5.71
N TYR A 64 -0.75 4.84 -5.68
CA TYR A 64 0.55 5.38 -5.30
C TYR A 64 0.50 5.98 -3.90
N GLY A 65 1.59 5.83 -3.14
CA GLY A 65 1.72 6.28 -1.75
C GLY A 65 3.09 6.90 -1.47
N LEU A 66 3.13 8.09 -0.86
CA LEU A 66 4.35 8.63 -0.25
C LEU A 66 4.53 8.06 1.16
N ASN A 67 3.43 7.94 1.89
CA ASN A 67 3.41 7.44 3.27
C ASN A 67 2.46 6.26 3.37
N SER A 68 2.90 5.22 4.08
CA SER A 68 2.06 4.08 4.43
C SER A 68 2.35 3.59 5.84
N ILE A 69 1.28 3.26 6.57
CA ILE A 69 1.34 2.62 7.89
C ILE A 69 0.48 1.37 7.82
N ALA A 70 1.09 0.19 7.82
CA ALA A 70 0.37 -1.07 7.86
C ALA A 70 0.53 -1.71 9.24
N LEU A 71 -0.58 -1.89 9.96
CA LEU A 71 -0.57 -2.58 11.26
C LEU A 71 -0.77 -4.09 11.07
N LEU A 72 -1.70 -4.45 10.19
CA LEU A 72 -2.08 -5.83 9.88
C LEU A 72 -2.57 -5.90 8.43
N SER A 73 -2.67 -7.12 7.88
CA SER A 73 -3.36 -7.33 6.61
C SER A 73 -4.76 -6.70 6.66
N LYS A 74 -5.12 -5.95 5.61
CA LYS A 74 -6.40 -5.22 5.49
C LYS A 74 -6.65 -4.11 6.53
N ASN A 75 -5.62 -3.71 7.28
CA ASN A 75 -5.69 -2.63 8.27
C ASN A 75 -4.46 -1.72 8.10
N TYR A 76 -4.59 -0.73 7.22
CA TYR A 76 -3.47 0.13 6.83
C TYR A 76 -3.93 1.53 6.41
N ILE A 77 -2.95 2.44 6.33
CA ILE A 77 -3.10 3.79 5.79
C ILE A 77 -2.20 3.93 4.56
N ILE A 78 -2.70 4.57 3.50
CA ILE A 78 -1.90 5.02 2.35
C ILE A 78 -2.35 6.44 1.98
N ASN A 79 -1.44 7.41 2.00
CA ASN A 79 -1.70 8.83 1.70
C ASN A 79 -2.98 9.36 2.40
N ASN A 80 -3.09 9.11 3.71
CA ASN A 80 -4.19 9.55 4.57
C ASN A 80 -5.52 8.82 4.36
N GLU A 81 -5.61 7.90 3.41
CA GLU A 81 -6.77 7.02 3.28
C GLU A 81 -6.60 5.83 4.23
N ILE A 82 -7.57 5.66 5.11
CA ILE A 82 -7.61 4.58 6.09
C ILE A 82 -8.41 3.42 5.49
N VAL A 83 -7.78 2.25 5.42
CA VAL A 83 -8.42 0.99 5.04
C VAL A 83 -8.49 0.11 6.28
N LEU A 84 -9.70 -0.16 6.75
CA LEU A 84 -9.98 -1.07 7.86
C LEU A 84 -11.07 -2.05 7.44
N LYS A 85 -10.72 -3.33 7.31
CA LYS A 85 -11.72 -4.34 6.96
C LYS A 85 -12.56 -4.70 8.18
N GLY A 86 -13.88 -4.68 7.97
CA GLY A 86 -14.83 -5.02 9.02
C GLY A 86 -14.96 -3.93 10.08
N VAL A 87 -14.64 -2.68 9.76
CA VAL A 87 -14.89 -1.51 10.61
C VAL A 87 -15.60 -0.43 9.78
N ILE A 88 -16.69 0.13 10.29
CA ILE A 88 -17.35 1.30 9.72
C ILE A 88 -16.67 2.54 10.31
N LEU A 89 -15.84 3.21 9.52
CA LEU A 89 -15.06 4.37 9.97
C LEU A 89 -15.94 5.52 10.47
N ASP A 90 -17.11 5.75 9.86
CA ASP A 90 -18.04 6.80 10.29
C ASP A 90 -18.58 6.59 11.71
N GLN A 91 -18.63 5.33 12.17
CA GLN A 91 -19.02 4.98 13.55
C GLN A 91 -17.84 5.07 14.52
N ASN A 92 -16.62 5.25 14.01
CA ASN A 92 -15.38 5.20 14.75
C ASN A 92 -14.48 6.42 14.47
N PRO A 93 -14.95 7.65 14.71
CA PRO A 93 -14.19 8.88 14.42
C PRO A 93 -12.89 9.00 15.23
N GLN A 94 -12.74 8.23 16.32
CA GLN A 94 -11.51 8.11 17.09
C GLN A 94 -10.39 7.37 16.34
N ILE A 95 -10.70 6.64 15.27
CA ILE A 95 -9.71 5.92 14.48
C ILE A 95 -9.19 6.83 13.37
N ASN A 96 -7.97 7.32 13.55
CA ASN A 96 -7.29 8.16 12.59
C ASN A 96 -5.80 7.76 12.49
N GLU A 97 -5.01 8.52 11.73
CA GLU A 97 -3.58 8.25 11.55
C GLU A 97 -2.79 8.23 12.87
N HIS A 98 -3.10 9.11 13.83
CA HIS A 98 -2.43 9.12 15.12
C HIS A 98 -2.74 7.83 15.90
N THR A 99 -3.97 7.33 15.80
CA THR A 99 -4.35 6.04 16.39
C THR A 99 -3.47 4.91 15.86
N PHE A 100 -3.18 4.89 14.56
CA PHE A 100 -2.30 3.89 13.96
C PHE A 100 -0.85 4.03 14.46
N ILE A 101 -0.33 5.25 14.52
CA ILE A 101 1.01 5.54 15.04
C ILE A 101 1.12 5.10 16.50
N ASP A 102 0.11 5.38 17.32
CA ASP A 102 0.07 5.02 18.73
C ASP A 102 -0.01 3.49 18.92
N CYS A 103 -0.80 2.78 18.11
CA CYS A 103 -0.82 1.32 18.12
C CYS A 103 0.56 0.72 17.82
N SER A 104 1.27 1.26 16.82
CA SER A 104 2.59 0.76 16.40
C SER A 104 3.71 1.13 17.39
N SER A 105 3.77 2.40 17.81
CA SER A 105 4.90 2.93 18.57
C SER A 105 4.75 2.79 20.09
N LYS A 106 3.51 2.84 20.60
CA LYS A 106 3.21 2.77 22.03
C LYS A 106 2.59 1.43 22.45
N GLY A 107 2.28 0.55 21.50
CA GLY A 107 1.63 -0.73 21.78
C GLY A 107 0.21 -0.59 22.32
N ILE A 108 -0.48 0.52 22.01
CA ILE A 108 -1.85 0.75 22.44
C ILE A 108 -2.81 -0.11 21.60
N ILE A 109 -3.88 -0.60 22.21
CA ILE A 109 -4.94 -1.34 21.50
C ILE A 109 -6.11 -0.40 21.26
N ALA A 110 -6.38 -0.11 19.98
CA ALA A 110 -7.59 0.61 19.57
C ALA A 110 -8.77 -0.36 19.39
N THR A 111 -9.96 0.05 19.83
CA THR A 111 -11.20 -0.73 19.66
C THR A 111 -12.18 0.02 18.78
N ALA A 112 -12.86 -0.73 17.92
CA ALA A 112 -13.88 -0.23 17.01
C ALA A 112 -15.25 -0.85 17.35
N ILE A 113 -16.32 -0.12 17.07
CA ILE A 113 -17.72 -0.56 17.20
C ILE A 113 -18.32 -0.68 15.80
N ASN A 114 -19.01 -1.78 15.51
CA ASN A 114 -19.84 -1.93 14.31
C ASN A 114 -21.26 -2.28 14.71
N THR A 115 -22.16 -1.31 14.62
CA THR A 115 -23.55 -1.51 15.05
C THR A 115 -24.43 -2.24 14.03
N THR A 116 -23.90 -2.58 12.84
CA THR A 116 -24.61 -3.36 11.81
C THR A 116 -24.54 -4.88 11.98
N LEU A 117 -23.91 -5.38 13.05
CA LEU A 117 -23.85 -6.81 13.39
C LEU A 117 -24.85 -7.25 14.49
N CYS A 118 -25.84 -6.40 14.81
CA CYS A 118 -26.94 -6.74 15.71
C CYS A 118 -28.21 -7.08 14.94
#